data_AF-A0A927X4W3-F1
#
_entry.id   AF-A0A927X4W3-F1
#
_cell.length_a   1.000
_cell.length_b   1.000
_cell.length_c   1.000
_cell.angle_alpha   90.00
_cell.angle_beta   90.00
_cell.angle_gamma   90.00
#
_symmetry.space_group_name_H-M   'P 1'
#
loop_
_entity.id
_entity.type
_entity.pdbx_description
1 polymer ?
#
loop_
_entity_poly.entity_id
_entity_poly.type
_entity_poly.pdbx_seq_one_letter_code
_entity_poly.pdbx_strand_id
1 'polypeptide(L)'
;MKVTCFRRNAIIDDIYQRYSEYFERSDDLLIPDEPIERYLLVKEPTVELKKELNDYIETLDRNQLEAEFIKRKAYNKFLNLSEKELNYLSIYPDANMGFYGYISTRNDAVNCMPLDFWYMGEFEDEAALINKLLLGHVLNIDMTDSYYKYAFYSSLPNYWCMYSLMFKKSPKDILDKYYGFEDGIDRCLEEIKSHIMDITRATRYFDSLNIDLETQFQVIKIIDDYCKNNNKNIVIPYEILCIPFINESEQIPFDLDNVLVDYNKYARDLYNFFPLLPLNIFTSRRFMKLSVQINGNSILRNKLYQNDDEIVRIAIEETGSVIKKLSKKYFKDESLMLKALRYTWFHVFDDRRIRNYWKNNLDFAYKVLDINSNYYKYFSFKIRNNEEFIKYALFKNDSYYVCFEDIYNAFSRKNKTKIKWVIDAMKNSISVDEQCLSKKLLDNDDLAEYCYNNDPYKLYHFSKRIRAKYPDFEAKYRNQ
;
A
#
# COMPACT_ATOMS: atom_id res chain seq x y z
N MET A 1 -10.33 -37.21 -31.53
CA MET A 1 -9.41 -36.18 -30.99
C MET A 1 -9.52 -36.23 -29.47
N LYS A 2 -8.43 -36.42 -28.71
CA LYS A 2 -8.51 -36.35 -27.25
C LYS A 2 -8.74 -34.89 -26.88
N VAL A 3 -9.93 -34.57 -26.38
CA VAL A 3 -10.23 -33.23 -25.88
C VAL A 3 -9.27 -32.95 -24.73
N THR A 4 -8.40 -31.98 -24.91
CA THR A 4 -7.46 -31.55 -23.87
C THR A 4 -8.04 -30.30 -23.21
N CYS A 5 -8.22 -30.37 -21.90
CA CYS A 5 -8.87 -29.33 -21.12
C CYS A 5 -7.81 -28.54 -20.35
N PHE A 6 -7.79 -27.22 -20.52
CA PHE A 6 -6.88 -26.33 -19.82
C PHE A 6 -7.66 -25.50 -18.80
N ARG A 7 -7.18 -25.49 -17.55
CA ARG A 7 -7.70 -24.63 -16.49
C ARG A 7 -7.33 -23.18 -16.81
N ARG A 8 -8.30 -22.27 -16.71
CA ARG A 8 -8.07 -20.84 -16.94
C ARG A 8 -7.07 -20.26 -15.93
N ASN A 9 -6.05 -19.56 -16.43
CA ASN A 9 -5.13 -18.71 -15.67
C ASN A 9 -4.54 -17.65 -16.62
N ALA A 10 -3.74 -16.72 -16.11
CA ALA A 10 -3.22 -15.60 -16.92
C ALA A 10 -2.42 -16.05 -18.17
N ILE A 11 -1.66 -17.15 -18.09
CA ILE A 11 -0.85 -17.66 -19.22
C ILE A 11 -1.77 -18.33 -20.24
N ILE A 12 -2.71 -19.15 -19.78
CA ILE A 12 -3.70 -19.80 -20.64
C ILE A 12 -4.67 -18.79 -21.25
N ASP A 13 -5.01 -17.69 -20.57
CA ASP A 13 -5.81 -16.57 -21.09
C ASP A 13 -5.10 -15.86 -22.25
N ASP A 14 -3.80 -15.64 -22.11
CA ASP A 14 -2.96 -15.02 -23.14
C ASP A 14 -2.79 -15.94 -24.37
N ILE A 15 -2.57 -17.24 -24.15
CA ILE A 15 -2.58 -18.25 -25.22
C ILE A 15 -3.96 -18.31 -25.88
N TYR A 16 -5.05 -18.32 -25.09
CA TYR A 16 -6.41 -18.32 -25.59
C TYR A 16 -6.70 -17.06 -26.42
N GLN A 17 -6.29 -15.87 -26.00
CA GLN A 17 -6.51 -14.64 -26.75
C GLN A 17 -5.80 -14.64 -28.11
N ARG A 18 -4.60 -15.25 -28.20
CA ARG A 18 -3.87 -15.39 -29.46
C ARG A 18 -4.42 -16.47 -30.38
N TYR A 19 -4.99 -17.53 -29.80
CA TYR A 19 -5.39 -18.74 -30.52
C TYR A 19 -6.85 -19.10 -30.29
N SER A 20 -7.73 -18.11 -30.09
CA SER A 20 -9.11 -18.31 -29.60
C SER A 20 -9.93 -19.24 -30.49
N GLU A 21 -9.64 -19.26 -31.79
CA GLU A 21 -10.28 -20.13 -32.78
C GLU A 21 -10.01 -21.63 -32.59
N TYR A 22 -9.00 -22.01 -31.80
CA TYR A 22 -8.66 -23.40 -31.48
C TYR A 22 -9.33 -23.90 -30.20
N PHE A 23 -9.95 -23.00 -29.43
CA PHE A 23 -10.51 -23.29 -28.13
C PHE A 23 -12.02 -23.01 -28.08
N GLU A 24 -12.76 -23.87 -27.40
CA GLU A 24 -14.11 -23.58 -26.94
C GLU A 24 -14.09 -23.33 -25.44
N ARG A 25 -14.78 -22.28 -25.01
CA ARG A 25 -15.00 -22.02 -23.60
C ARG A 25 -16.16 -22.91 -23.14
N SER A 26 -15.89 -23.77 -22.17
CA SER A 26 -16.92 -24.64 -21.59
C SER A 26 -17.40 -24.04 -20.28
N ASP A 27 -18.61 -23.49 -20.32
CA ASP A 27 -19.33 -23.05 -19.12
C ASP A 27 -20.13 -24.22 -18.47
N ASP A 28 -20.28 -25.34 -19.20
CA ASP A 28 -21.12 -26.49 -18.82
C ASP A 28 -20.40 -27.57 -18.00
N LEU A 29 -19.07 -27.50 -17.88
CA LEU A 29 -18.30 -28.40 -17.00
C LEU A 29 -18.18 -27.82 -15.59
N LEU A 30 -19.33 -27.51 -15.00
CA LEU A 30 -19.44 -27.25 -13.56
C LEU A 30 -19.23 -28.59 -12.85
N ILE A 31 -18.00 -28.87 -12.44
CA ILE A 31 -17.80 -29.78 -11.31
C ILE A 31 -18.47 -29.07 -10.13
N PRO A 32 -19.39 -29.71 -9.40
CA PRO A 32 -20.31 -29.05 -8.47
C PRO A 32 -19.68 -28.08 -7.46
N ASP A 33 -18.37 -28.20 -7.21
CA ASP A 33 -17.65 -27.46 -6.18
C ASP A 33 -16.55 -26.53 -6.72
N GLU A 34 -16.35 -26.44 -8.05
CA GLU A 34 -15.31 -25.59 -8.65
C GLU A 34 -15.83 -24.90 -9.92
N PRO A 35 -16.36 -23.67 -9.82
CA PRO A 35 -16.79 -22.89 -10.97
C PRO A 35 -15.57 -22.30 -11.66
N ILE A 36 -14.77 -23.15 -12.31
CA ILE A 36 -13.57 -22.73 -13.02
C ILE A 36 -13.83 -22.84 -14.50
N GLU A 37 -13.80 -21.68 -15.16
CA GLU A 37 -13.85 -21.60 -16.60
C GLU A 37 -12.70 -22.43 -17.22
N ARG A 38 -13.04 -23.20 -18.25
CA ARG A 38 -12.09 -24.10 -18.92
C ARG A 38 -12.05 -23.79 -20.40
N TYR A 39 -10.85 -23.86 -20.96
CA TYR A 39 -10.66 -23.82 -22.40
C TYR A 39 -10.43 -25.24 -22.91
N LEU A 40 -11.35 -25.70 -23.74
CA LEU A 40 -11.29 -26.99 -24.41
C LEU A 40 -10.62 -26.79 -25.76
N LEU A 41 -9.51 -27.48 -26.00
CA LEU A 41 -8.89 -27.46 -27.32
C LEU A 41 -9.71 -28.33 -28.28
N VAL A 42 -10.45 -27.70 -29.19
CA VAL A 42 -11.42 -28.35 -30.08
C VAL A 42 -10.93 -28.51 -31.52
N LYS A 43 -9.78 -27.92 -31.86
CA LYS A 43 -9.12 -28.06 -33.16
C LYS A 43 -7.66 -28.46 -33.01
N GLU A 44 -7.12 -29.13 -34.03
CA GLU A 44 -5.73 -29.59 -34.03
C GLU A 44 -4.78 -28.37 -33.96
N PRO A 45 -3.97 -28.26 -32.90
CA PRO A 45 -3.17 -27.05 -32.67
C PRO A 45 -2.03 -26.94 -33.69
N THR A 46 -1.63 -25.71 -34.02
CA THR A 46 -0.45 -25.44 -34.84
C THR A 46 0.84 -25.89 -34.14
N VAL A 47 1.95 -25.95 -34.86
CA VAL A 47 3.25 -26.32 -34.29
C VAL A 47 3.66 -25.34 -33.20
N GLU A 48 3.37 -24.05 -33.40
CA GLU A 48 3.61 -22.97 -32.45
C GLU A 48 2.75 -23.11 -31.20
N LEU A 49 1.44 -23.36 -31.36
CA LEU A 49 0.53 -23.57 -30.23
C LEU A 49 0.88 -24.84 -29.44
N LYS A 50 1.26 -25.94 -30.12
CA LYS A 50 1.76 -27.15 -29.46
C LYS A 50 2.97 -26.87 -28.60
N LYS A 51 3.89 -26.04 -29.08
CA LYS A 51 5.10 -25.66 -28.34
C LYS A 51 4.74 -24.82 -27.11
N GLU A 52 3.92 -23.78 -27.25
CA GLU A 52 3.51 -22.93 -26.12
C GLU A 52 2.73 -23.71 -25.05
N LEU A 53 1.86 -24.65 -25.46
CA LEU A 53 1.15 -25.52 -24.53
C LEU A 53 2.09 -26.50 -23.82
N ASN A 54 3.10 -27.03 -24.50
CA ASN A 54 4.11 -27.90 -23.88
C ASN A 54 5.00 -27.13 -22.90
N ASP A 55 5.46 -25.92 -23.26
CA ASP A 55 6.26 -25.06 -22.37
C ASP A 55 5.47 -24.72 -21.09
N TYR A 56 4.15 -24.53 -21.23
CA TYR A 56 3.24 -24.36 -20.10
C TYR A 56 3.12 -25.63 -19.23
N ILE A 57 2.98 -26.81 -19.84
CA ILE A 57 2.94 -28.10 -19.11
C ILE A 57 4.26 -28.37 -18.36
N GLU A 58 5.41 -28.14 -18.99
CA GLU A 58 6.72 -28.31 -18.36
C GLU A 58 6.93 -27.35 -17.17
N THR A 59 6.35 -26.15 -17.25
CA THR A 59 6.35 -25.17 -16.15
C THR A 59 5.49 -25.66 -14.98
N LEU A 60 4.34 -26.29 -15.26
CA LEU A 60 3.50 -26.91 -14.23
C LEU A 60 4.23 -28.06 -13.52
N ASP A 61 4.87 -28.96 -14.28
CA ASP A 61 5.61 -30.11 -13.73
C ASP A 61 6.78 -29.67 -12.84
N ARG A 62 7.49 -28.59 -13.22
CA ARG A 62 8.58 -28.02 -12.42
C ARG A 62 8.09 -27.46 -11.08
N ASN A 63 6.97 -26.74 -11.10
CA ASN A 63 6.35 -26.20 -9.90
C ASN A 63 5.85 -27.32 -8.96
N GLN A 64 5.41 -28.46 -9.52
CA GLN A 64 4.98 -29.63 -8.76
C GLN A 64 6.16 -30.32 -8.04
N LEU A 65 7.32 -30.44 -8.69
CA LEU A 65 8.53 -31.01 -8.08
C LEU A 65 9.09 -30.14 -6.93
N GLU A 66 8.96 -28.81 -7.03
CA GLU A 66 9.37 -27.88 -5.98
C GLU A 66 8.46 -27.96 -4.75
N ALA A 67 7.15 -28.16 -4.97
CA ALA A 67 6.19 -28.41 -3.89
C ALA A 67 6.46 -29.73 -3.13
N GLU A 68 6.83 -30.81 -3.82
CA GLU A 68 7.21 -32.10 -3.22
C GLU A 68 8.45 -31.98 -2.31
N PHE A 69 9.45 -31.19 -2.71
CA PHE A 69 10.65 -30.95 -1.93
C PHE A 69 10.36 -30.26 -0.59
N ILE A 70 9.46 -29.27 -0.59
CA ILE A 70 9.08 -28.51 0.60
C ILE A 70 8.33 -29.40 1.61
N LYS A 71 7.42 -30.28 1.13
CA LYS A 71 6.70 -31.25 1.97
C LYS A 71 7.65 -32.17 2.74
N ARG A 72 8.70 -32.67 2.07
CA ARG A 72 9.70 -33.56 2.69
C ARG A 72 10.50 -32.88 3.81
N LYS A 73 10.76 -31.58 3.70
CA LYS A 73 11.46 -30.78 4.73
C LYS A 73 10.60 -30.53 5.97
N ALA A 74 9.30 -30.32 5.80
CA ALA A 74 8.34 -30.16 6.89
C ALA A 74 8.19 -31.45 7.73
N TYR A 75 8.10 -32.61 7.07
CA TYR A 75 7.95 -33.92 7.72
C TYR A 75 9.08 -34.26 8.72
N ASN A 76 10.34 -34.00 8.34
CA ASN A 76 11.50 -34.26 9.21
C ASN A 76 11.52 -33.38 10.47
N LYS A 77 10.80 -32.26 10.49
CA LYS A 77 10.73 -31.35 11.63
C LYS A 77 9.67 -31.77 12.65
N PHE A 78 8.59 -32.41 12.19
CA PHE A 78 7.54 -32.98 13.03
C PHE A 78 7.97 -34.19 13.86
N LEU A 79 8.94 -34.97 13.37
CA LEU A 79 9.46 -36.15 14.09
C LEU A 79 10.23 -35.82 15.38
N ASN A 80 10.58 -34.55 15.61
CA ASN A 80 11.42 -34.12 16.74
C ASN A 80 10.64 -33.33 17.82
N LEU A 81 9.31 -33.43 17.89
CA LEU A 81 8.47 -32.74 18.88
C LEU A 81 8.47 -33.42 20.26
N SER A 82 8.24 -32.66 21.32
CA SER A 82 8.21 -33.16 22.71
C SER A 82 6.84 -33.75 23.11
N GLU A 83 6.80 -34.60 24.14
CA GLU A 83 5.59 -35.35 24.55
C GLU A 83 4.41 -34.45 24.98
N LYS A 84 4.70 -33.26 25.54
CA LYS A 84 3.68 -32.27 25.90
C LYS A 84 3.06 -31.59 24.68
N GLU A 85 3.87 -31.39 23.63
CA GLU A 85 3.41 -30.85 22.34
C GLU A 85 2.61 -31.92 21.59
N LEU A 86 3.06 -33.17 21.62
CA LEU A 86 2.35 -34.31 21.06
C LEU A 86 1.01 -34.58 21.76
N ASN A 87 0.91 -34.36 23.08
CA ASN A 87 -0.36 -34.49 23.82
C ASN A 87 -1.32 -33.31 23.58
N TYR A 88 -0.81 -32.12 23.30
CA TYR A 88 -1.66 -31.00 22.88
C TYR A 88 -2.21 -31.25 21.47
N LEU A 89 -1.39 -31.82 20.58
CA LEU A 89 -1.76 -32.25 19.24
C LEU A 89 -2.67 -33.49 19.22
N SER A 90 -2.61 -34.38 20.21
CA SER A 90 -3.46 -35.59 20.25
C SER A 90 -4.89 -35.32 20.73
N ILE A 91 -5.09 -34.27 21.53
CA ILE A 91 -6.41 -33.84 22.01
C ILE A 91 -7.10 -32.94 20.98
N TYR A 92 -6.32 -32.24 20.14
CA TYR A 92 -6.80 -31.44 19.02
C TYR A 92 -5.94 -31.76 17.78
N PRO A 93 -6.28 -32.81 17.01
CA PRO A 93 -5.45 -33.35 15.92
C PRO A 93 -5.13 -32.34 14.82
N ASP A 94 -5.92 -31.28 14.72
CA ASP A 94 -5.79 -30.27 13.66
C ASP A 94 -5.24 -28.94 14.17
N ALA A 95 -4.66 -28.91 15.37
CA ALA A 95 -3.84 -27.80 15.85
C ALA A 95 -2.35 -28.00 15.46
N ASN A 96 -2.06 -28.35 14.20
CA ASN A 96 -0.69 -28.36 13.68
C ASN A 96 -0.43 -27.09 12.87
N MET A 97 -0.34 -26.00 13.65
CA MET A 97 -0.13 -24.62 13.27
C MET A 97 0.68 -24.37 11.97
N GLY A 98 0.10 -23.57 11.06
CA GLY A 98 0.82 -22.46 10.41
C GLY A 98 0.39 -22.13 8.97
N PHE A 99 -0.35 -21.02 8.83
CA PHE A 99 -1.07 -20.43 7.66
C PHE A 99 -0.37 -19.34 6.87
N TYR A 100 -0.60 -19.12 5.56
CA TYR A 100 -0.13 -17.84 4.96
C TYR A 100 -1.00 -17.20 3.87
N GLY A 101 -1.63 -16.10 4.26
CA GLY A 101 -1.99 -14.99 3.37
C GLY A 101 -0.85 -13.98 3.21
N TYR A 102 -1.07 -13.03 2.31
CA TYR A 102 -0.13 -12.08 1.73
C TYR A 102 0.20 -10.86 2.62
N ILE A 103 1.50 -10.60 2.86
CA ILE A 103 2.05 -9.32 3.34
C ILE A 103 3.09 -8.87 2.30
N SER A 104 2.93 -7.67 1.73
CA SER A 104 3.89 -7.11 0.76
C SER A 104 5.10 -6.46 1.45
N THR A 105 6.30 -6.94 1.12
CA THR A 105 7.57 -6.18 1.25
C THR A 105 8.30 -6.20 -0.10
N ARG A 106 9.00 -5.12 -0.49
CA ARG A 106 9.63 -4.99 -1.82
C ARG A 106 11.02 -5.65 -1.87
N ASN A 107 11.30 -6.43 -2.92
CA ASN A 107 12.66 -6.76 -3.36
C ASN A 107 12.71 -6.88 -4.90
N ASP A 108 13.76 -6.35 -5.52
CA ASP A 108 13.81 -5.89 -6.91
C ASP A 108 14.36 -6.91 -7.93
N ALA A 109 14.49 -8.20 -7.60
CA ALA A 109 15.06 -9.20 -8.54
C ALA A 109 14.15 -9.62 -9.72
N VAL A 110 12.90 -9.16 -9.76
CA VAL A 110 11.98 -9.28 -10.92
C VAL A 110 11.30 -7.93 -11.17
N ASN A 111 11.88 -7.08 -12.02
CA ASN A 111 11.24 -5.89 -12.62
C ASN A 111 10.46 -4.95 -11.65
N CYS A 112 10.87 -4.83 -10.38
CA CYS A 112 10.44 -3.79 -9.44
C CYS A 112 8.90 -3.68 -9.14
N MET A 113 8.21 -4.78 -8.84
CA MET A 113 7.01 -4.78 -7.95
C MET A 113 7.01 -6.09 -7.11
N PRO A 114 6.56 -6.06 -5.85
CA PRO A 114 7.16 -6.66 -4.63
C PRO A 114 7.50 -8.16 -4.70
N LEU A 115 8.49 -8.60 -3.90
CA LEU A 115 8.87 -10.01 -3.74
C LEU A 115 8.38 -10.49 -2.37
N ASP A 116 7.38 -11.35 -2.42
CA ASP A 116 6.57 -11.81 -1.30
C ASP A 116 7.12 -13.10 -0.70
N PHE A 117 7.11 -13.21 0.63
CA PHE A 117 7.43 -14.46 1.32
C PHE A 117 6.16 -15.23 1.65
N TRP A 118 6.22 -16.51 1.33
CA TRP A 118 5.19 -17.51 1.60
C TRP A 118 5.70 -18.47 2.68
N TYR A 119 4.80 -18.95 3.51
CA TYR A 119 4.93 -20.27 4.18
C TYR A 119 3.64 -21.05 3.85
N MET A 120 3.56 -22.38 4.04
CA MET A 120 2.42 -23.20 3.58
C MET A 120 1.80 -24.11 4.66
N GLY A 121 0.46 -24.00 4.88
CA GLY A 121 -0.45 -24.83 5.73
C GLY A 121 -1.92 -24.27 5.82
N GLU A 122 -2.98 -25.08 6.05
CA GLU A 122 -4.27 -25.08 5.29
C GLU A 122 -5.68 -24.75 5.93
N PHE A 123 -5.91 -24.23 7.16
CA PHE A 123 -7.32 -24.03 7.65
C PHE A 123 -7.63 -22.82 8.55
N GLU A 124 -8.54 -21.91 8.15
CA GLU A 124 -9.14 -20.68 8.79
C GLU A 124 -9.07 -20.45 10.33
N ASP A 125 -8.91 -21.49 11.14
CA ASP A 125 -8.85 -21.46 12.60
C ASP A 125 -7.46 -21.21 13.23
N GLU A 126 -6.31 -21.49 12.57
CA GLU A 126 -4.97 -21.22 13.15
C GLU A 126 -4.40 -19.80 12.88
N ALA A 127 -4.80 -19.08 11.82
CA ALA A 127 -4.60 -17.64 11.67
C ALA A 127 -5.53 -16.88 12.62
N ALA A 128 -6.73 -17.43 12.89
CA ALA A 128 -7.58 -16.96 13.97
C ALA A 128 -6.94 -17.24 15.34
N LEU A 129 -6.27 -18.37 15.55
CA LEU A 129 -5.54 -18.71 16.79
C LEU A 129 -4.32 -17.80 17.01
N ILE A 130 -3.52 -17.52 15.98
CA ILE A 130 -2.37 -16.61 16.05
C ILE A 130 -2.83 -15.16 16.24
N ASN A 131 -3.90 -14.72 15.58
CA ASN A 131 -4.54 -13.42 15.86
C ASN A 131 -5.13 -13.36 17.28
N LYS A 132 -5.73 -14.44 17.77
CA LYS A 132 -6.33 -14.56 19.11
C LYS A 132 -5.30 -14.65 20.22
N LEU A 133 -4.10 -15.16 19.95
CA LEU A 133 -2.94 -15.11 20.84
C LEU A 133 -2.29 -13.72 20.85
N LEU A 134 -2.20 -13.03 19.70
CA LEU A 134 -1.70 -11.66 19.61
C LEU A 134 -2.66 -10.63 20.23
N LEU A 135 -3.98 -10.79 20.06
CA LEU A 135 -5.01 -9.85 20.54
C LEU A 135 -5.54 -10.21 21.92
N GLY A 136 -5.59 -11.49 22.29
CA GLY A 136 -5.94 -11.95 23.64
C GLY A 136 -4.90 -11.56 24.68
N HIS A 137 -3.61 -11.54 24.32
CA HIS A 137 -2.54 -11.13 25.24
C HIS A 137 -2.25 -9.62 25.25
N VAL A 138 -2.62 -8.87 24.20
CA VAL A 138 -2.40 -7.42 24.12
C VAL A 138 -3.66 -6.61 24.47
N LEU A 139 -4.87 -7.14 24.23
CA LEU A 139 -6.14 -6.40 24.38
C LEU A 139 -7.26 -7.14 25.15
N ASN A 140 -7.05 -8.39 25.59
CA ASN A 140 -8.02 -9.15 26.40
C ASN A 140 -9.42 -9.33 25.75
N ILE A 141 -9.47 -9.63 24.44
CA ILE A 141 -10.72 -9.91 23.71
C ILE A 141 -10.74 -11.39 23.28
N ASP A 142 -11.84 -12.10 23.57
CA ASP A 142 -12.03 -13.51 23.22
C ASP A 142 -12.71 -13.66 21.86
N MET A 143 -11.91 -13.96 20.83
CA MET A 143 -12.39 -14.14 19.46
C MET A 143 -12.90 -15.58 19.17
N THR A 144 -13.05 -16.48 20.18
CA THR A 144 -13.76 -17.78 19.97
C THR A 144 -15.23 -17.59 19.70
N ASP A 145 -15.77 -16.50 20.19
CA ASP A 145 -17.19 -16.23 20.19
C ASP A 145 -17.60 -15.67 18.82
N SER A 146 -18.58 -16.34 18.21
CA SER A 146 -19.11 -16.05 16.88
C SER A 146 -19.61 -14.60 16.76
N TYR A 147 -19.99 -14.00 17.89
CA TYR A 147 -20.36 -12.60 18.00
C TYR A 147 -19.19 -11.65 17.67
N TYR A 148 -17.99 -11.89 18.23
CA TYR A 148 -16.81 -11.05 17.97
C TYR A 148 -16.22 -11.30 16.58
N LYS A 149 -16.35 -12.53 16.06
CA LYS A 149 -16.01 -12.86 14.67
C LYS A 149 -16.91 -12.06 13.71
N TYR A 150 -18.22 -12.04 13.93
CA TYR A 150 -19.17 -11.27 13.10
C TYR A 150 -19.05 -9.75 13.30
N ALA A 151 -18.82 -9.26 14.53
CA ALA A 151 -18.58 -7.84 14.81
C ALA A 151 -17.30 -7.30 14.17
N PHE A 152 -16.32 -8.16 13.90
CA PHE A 152 -15.09 -7.81 13.20
C PHE A 152 -15.27 -7.73 11.67
N TYR A 153 -16.17 -8.55 11.11
CA TYR A 153 -16.42 -8.61 9.65
C TYR A 153 -17.63 -7.78 9.16
N SER A 154 -18.55 -7.42 10.04
CA SER A 154 -19.72 -6.58 9.73
C SER A 154 -19.39 -5.10 9.93
N SER A 155 -20.30 -4.18 9.59
CA SER A 155 -20.15 -2.72 9.75
C SER A 155 -19.86 -2.20 11.18
N LEU A 156 -19.77 -3.09 12.18
CA LEU A 156 -19.50 -2.79 13.58
C LEU A 156 -18.18 -2.06 13.90
N PRO A 157 -17.04 -2.26 13.20
CA PRO A 157 -15.80 -1.55 13.50
C PRO A 157 -16.00 -0.04 13.47
N ASN A 158 -16.77 0.48 12.50
CA ASN A 158 -17.02 1.91 12.38
C ASN A 158 -17.79 2.44 13.60
N TYR A 159 -18.86 1.77 13.99
CA TYR A 159 -19.69 2.17 15.14
C TYR A 159 -18.96 2.00 16.48
N TRP A 160 -18.25 0.89 16.65
CA TRP A 160 -17.46 0.61 17.84
C TRP A 160 -16.37 1.67 17.99
N CYS A 161 -15.56 1.91 16.97
CA CYS A 161 -14.51 2.90 17.05
C CYS A 161 -15.06 4.30 17.27
N MET A 162 -16.17 4.67 16.61
CA MET A 162 -16.85 5.93 16.88
C MET A 162 -17.27 6.06 18.34
N TYR A 163 -17.90 5.04 18.91
CA TYR A 163 -18.27 5.03 20.31
C TYR A 163 -17.04 5.17 21.21
N SER A 164 -15.98 4.39 20.95
CA SER A 164 -14.74 4.44 21.70
C SER A 164 -14.07 5.82 21.65
N LEU A 165 -14.07 6.48 20.50
CA LEU A 165 -13.52 7.82 20.33
C LEU A 165 -14.35 8.87 21.07
N MET A 166 -15.67 8.85 20.91
CA MET A 166 -16.55 9.85 21.51
C MET A 166 -16.61 9.73 23.04
N PHE A 167 -16.62 8.50 23.56
CA PHE A 167 -16.85 8.26 24.99
C PHE A 167 -15.58 7.86 25.74
N LYS A 168 -14.43 7.75 25.06
CA LYS A 168 -13.15 7.29 25.61
C LYS A 168 -13.27 5.95 26.37
N LYS A 169 -14.18 5.07 25.93
CA LYS A 169 -14.44 3.75 26.52
C LYS A 169 -14.91 2.74 25.48
N SER A 170 -14.55 1.48 25.65
CA SER A 170 -15.10 0.41 24.82
C SER A 170 -16.62 0.26 25.03
N PRO A 171 -17.42 -0.03 23.98
CA PRO A 171 -18.81 -0.43 24.09
C PRO A 171 -18.98 -1.86 24.65
N LYS A 172 -17.93 -2.46 25.24
CA LYS A 172 -17.98 -3.81 25.81
C LYS A 172 -19.21 -4.04 26.69
N ASP A 173 -19.55 -3.08 27.55
CA ASP A 173 -20.76 -3.18 28.40
C ASP A 173 -22.06 -3.37 27.58
N ILE A 174 -22.14 -2.76 26.38
CA ILE A 174 -23.27 -2.91 25.46
C ILE A 174 -23.22 -4.28 24.78
N LEU A 175 -22.03 -4.73 24.36
CA LEU A 175 -21.84 -6.06 23.78
C LEU A 175 -22.26 -7.16 24.76
N ASP A 176 -21.77 -7.08 26.01
CA ASP A 176 -22.05 -8.03 27.08
C ASP A 176 -23.55 -8.06 27.43
N LYS A 177 -24.25 -6.92 27.33
CA LYS A 177 -25.70 -6.79 27.60
C LYS A 177 -26.57 -7.57 26.61
N TYR A 178 -26.19 -7.61 25.34
CA TYR A 178 -26.93 -8.31 24.28
C TYR A 178 -26.26 -9.62 23.86
N TYR A 179 -25.29 -10.07 24.63
CA TYR A 179 -24.66 -11.35 24.43
C TYR A 179 -25.68 -12.50 24.55
N GLY A 180 -25.63 -13.44 23.61
CA GLY A 180 -26.50 -14.62 23.59
C GLY A 180 -27.91 -14.42 22.99
N PHE A 181 -28.26 -13.21 22.53
CA PHE A 181 -29.51 -12.97 21.80
C PHE A 181 -29.33 -13.25 20.30
N GLU A 182 -30.34 -13.86 19.66
CA GLU A 182 -30.33 -14.17 18.22
C GLU A 182 -30.16 -12.92 17.35
N ASP A 183 -30.71 -11.77 17.79
CA ASP A 183 -30.57 -10.45 17.19
C ASP A 183 -29.63 -9.52 17.98
N GLY A 184 -28.77 -10.08 18.84
CA GLY A 184 -27.95 -9.32 19.78
C GLY A 184 -27.00 -8.31 19.11
N ILE A 185 -26.53 -8.63 17.90
CA ILE A 185 -25.65 -7.77 17.11
C ILE A 185 -26.40 -6.55 16.58
N ASP A 186 -27.57 -6.77 15.99
CA ASP A 186 -28.42 -5.67 15.49
C ASP A 186 -28.86 -4.76 16.65
N ARG A 187 -29.18 -5.35 17.81
CA ARG A 187 -29.49 -4.57 19.03
C ARG A 187 -28.29 -3.78 19.55
N CYS A 188 -27.09 -4.36 19.53
CA CYS A 188 -25.86 -3.64 19.88
C CYS A 188 -25.61 -2.48 18.92
N LEU A 189 -25.74 -2.73 17.62
CA LEU A 189 -25.59 -1.70 16.59
C LEU A 189 -26.57 -0.56 16.80
N GLU A 190 -27.85 -0.86 17.01
CA GLU A 190 -28.86 0.17 17.27
C GLU A 190 -28.61 0.91 18.59
N GLU A 191 -28.17 0.24 19.67
CA GLU A 191 -27.81 0.92 20.93
C GLU A 191 -26.57 1.81 20.77
N ILE A 192 -25.49 1.29 20.19
CA ILE A 192 -24.27 2.08 19.90
C ILE A 192 -24.61 3.26 18.99
N LYS A 193 -25.40 3.04 17.95
CA LYS A 193 -25.87 4.09 17.04
C LYS A 193 -26.73 5.10 17.77
N SER A 194 -27.60 4.70 18.68
CA SER A 194 -28.41 5.63 19.49
C SER A 194 -27.55 6.51 20.40
N HIS A 195 -26.41 5.99 20.89
CA HIS A 195 -25.44 6.76 21.66
C HIS A 195 -24.61 7.71 20.79
N ILE A 196 -24.25 7.30 19.57
CA ILE A 196 -23.52 8.15 18.62
C ILE A 196 -24.43 9.24 18.08
N MET A 197 -25.67 8.88 17.73
CA MET A 197 -26.72 9.73 17.16
C MET A 197 -27.68 10.24 18.24
N ASP A 198 -27.16 10.63 19.40
CA ASP A 198 -27.98 11.18 20.48
C ASP A 198 -28.35 12.63 20.16
N ILE A 199 -29.57 12.83 19.66
CA ILE A 199 -30.12 14.14 19.33
C ILE A 199 -30.19 15.07 20.55
N THR A 200 -30.41 14.53 21.77
CA THR A 200 -30.49 15.34 22.99
C THR A 200 -29.11 15.86 23.38
N ARG A 201 -28.07 15.04 23.19
CA ARG A 201 -26.68 15.49 23.35
C ARG A 201 -26.34 16.55 22.30
N ALA A 202 -26.72 16.35 21.05
CA ALA A 202 -26.52 17.32 19.97
C ALA A 202 -27.22 18.66 20.24
N THR A 203 -28.49 18.65 20.65
CA THR A 203 -29.24 19.87 21.01
C THR A 203 -28.57 20.63 22.15
N ARG A 204 -28.09 19.94 23.20
CA ARG A 204 -27.32 20.60 24.27
C ARG A 204 -26.06 21.29 23.74
N TYR A 205 -25.38 20.71 22.74
CA TYR A 205 -24.25 21.36 22.08
C TYR A 205 -24.70 22.58 21.27
N PHE A 206 -25.76 22.46 20.48
CA PHE A 206 -26.28 23.57 19.70
C PHE A 206 -26.69 24.76 20.59
N ASP A 207 -27.35 24.48 21.71
CA ASP A 207 -27.75 25.49 22.69
C ASP A 207 -26.51 26.17 23.32
N SER A 208 -25.46 25.40 23.62
CA SER A 208 -24.20 25.95 24.16
C SER A 208 -23.47 26.88 23.19
N LEU A 209 -23.73 26.72 21.88
CA LEU A 209 -23.18 27.54 20.80
C LEU A 209 -24.16 28.66 20.36
N ASN A 210 -25.30 28.81 21.05
CA ASN A 210 -26.37 29.74 20.69
C ASN A 210 -26.88 29.57 19.24
N ILE A 211 -26.87 28.34 18.72
CA ILE A 211 -27.41 28.04 17.40
C ILE A 211 -28.94 28.02 17.50
N ASP A 212 -29.61 28.83 16.68
CA ASP A 212 -31.06 28.94 16.71
C ASP A 212 -31.74 27.62 16.30
N LEU A 213 -32.94 27.38 16.82
CA LEU A 213 -33.66 26.12 16.65
C LEU A 213 -33.92 25.75 15.18
N GLU A 214 -34.14 26.74 14.31
CA GLU A 214 -34.34 26.48 12.88
C GLU A 214 -33.07 25.92 12.24
N THR A 215 -31.92 26.54 12.52
CA THR A 215 -30.62 26.04 12.09
C THR A 215 -30.33 24.63 12.65
N GLN A 216 -30.66 24.37 13.92
CA GLN A 216 -30.51 23.02 14.50
C GLN A 216 -31.28 21.97 13.71
N PHE A 217 -32.56 22.24 13.38
CA PHE A 217 -33.39 21.32 12.59
C PHE A 217 -32.84 21.10 11.19
N GLN A 218 -32.36 22.15 10.53
CA GLN A 218 -31.75 22.04 9.21
C GLN A 218 -30.49 21.15 9.24
N VAL A 219 -29.65 21.33 10.26
CA VAL A 219 -28.43 20.53 10.46
C VAL A 219 -28.76 19.06 10.68
N ILE A 220 -29.67 18.74 11.61
CA ILE A 220 -30.09 17.36 11.90
C ILE A 220 -30.64 16.69 10.63
N LYS A 221 -31.50 17.40 9.90
CA LYS A 221 -32.09 16.90 8.65
C LYS A 221 -31.02 16.58 7.59
N ILE A 222 -30.01 17.45 7.45
CA ILE A 222 -28.90 17.21 6.50
C ILE A 222 -28.16 15.91 6.84
N ILE A 223 -27.92 15.60 8.12
CA ILE A 223 -27.26 14.34 8.52
C ILE A 223 -28.16 13.16 8.26
N ASP A 224 -29.42 13.24 8.67
CA ASP A 224 -30.35 12.14 8.45
C ASP A 224 -30.45 11.80 6.96
N ASP A 225 -30.60 12.81 6.12
CA ASP A 225 -30.64 12.63 4.67
C ASP A 225 -29.30 12.08 4.14
N TYR A 226 -28.17 12.57 4.66
CA TYR A 226 -26.85 12.09 4.27
C TYR A 226 -26.61 10.62 4.64
N CYS A 227 -26.85 10.24 5.90
CA CYS A 227 -26.71 8.88 6.42
C CYS A 227 -27.69 7.92 5.72
N LYS A 228 -28.91 8.36 5.39
CA LYS A 228 -29.88 7.57 4.61
C LYS A 228 -29.39 7.31 3.18
N ASN A 229 -28.81 8.32 2.54
CA ASN A 229 -28.41 8.24 1.12
C ASN A 229 -27.09 7.48 0.88
N ASN A 230 -26.23 7.34 1.89
CA ASN A 230 -24.86 6.83 1.72
C ASN A 230 -24.65 5.35 2.12
N ASN A 231 -25.69 4.51 2.01
CA ASN A 231 -25.76 3.15 2.55
C ASN A 231 -25.59 3.09 4.08
N LYS A 232 -26.24 2.10 4.73
CA LYS A 232 -26.39 1.97 6.20
C LYS A 232 -25.09 1.91 7.04
N ASN A 233 -23.91 2.01 6.43
CA ASN A 233 -22.62 1.79 7.07
C ASN A 233 -21.89 3.10 7.42
N ILE A 234 -22.45 4.26 7.05
CA ILE A 234 -21.83 5.57 7.29
C ILE A 234 -22.67 6.33 8.30
N VAL A 235 -22.11 6.53 9.49
CA VAL A 235 -22.75 7.32 10.55
C VAL A 235 -21.84 8.45 10.96
N ILE A 236 -22.38 9.65 10.84
CA ILE A 236 -21.75 10.91 11.18
C ILE A 236 -22.44 11.42 12.45
N PRO A 237 -21.73 11.57 13.57
CA PRO A 237 -22.29 12.18 14.77
C PRO A 237 -22.82 13.58 14.48
N TYR A 238 -23.95 13.94 15.10
CA TYR A 238 -24.56 15.27 14.94
C TYR A 238 -23.61 16.41 15.27
N GLU A 239 -22.73 16.19 16.24
CA GLU A 239 -21.74 17.16 16.71
C GLU A 239 -20.75 17.59 15.63
N ILE A 240 -20.50 16.77 14.61
CA ILE A 240 -19.59 17.14 13.51
C ILE A 240 -20.17 18.29 12.68
N LEU A 241 -21.48 18.39 12.54
CA LEU A 241 -22.09 19.50 11.79
C LEU A 241 -22.21 20.79 12.61
N CYS A 242 -21.87 20.80 13.91
CA CYS A 242 -21.77 22.04 14.68
C CYS A 242 -20.57 22.90 14.25
N ILE A 243 -19.54 22.28 13.68
CA ILE A 243 -18.23 22.90 13.47
C ILE A 243 -18.28 24.15 12.57
N PRO A 244 -19.11 24.22 11.52
CA PRO A 244 -19.26 25.45 10.73
C PRO A 244 -19.81 26.64 11.51
N PHE A 245 -20.43 26.42 12.66
CA PHE A 245 -21.02 27.47 13.49
C PHE A 245 -20.10 27.91 14.63
N ILE A 246 -18.99 27.19 14.87
CA ILE A 246 -18.01 27.53 15.91
C ILE A 246 -17.06 28.60 15.34
N ASN A 247 -16.98 29.76 15.99
CA ASN A 247 -16.00 30.78 15.61
C ASN A 247 -14.56 30.28 15.87
N GLU A 248 -13.60 30.68 15.03
CA GLU A 248 -12.19 30.28 15.22
C GLU A 248 -11.62 30.71 16.58
N SER A 249 -12.12 31.81 17.16
CA SER A 249 -11.69 32.34 18.45
C SER A 249 -12.35 31.67 19.66
N GLU A 250 -13.41 30.89 19.45
CA GLU A 250 -14.13 30.25 20.55
C GLU A 250 -13.42 28.96 20.97
N GLN A 251 -13.25 28.80 22.28
CA GLN A 251 -12.92 27.50 22.85
C GLN A 251 -14.12 26.59 22.63
N ILE A 252 -13.87 25.44 21.99
CA ILE A 252 -14.92 24.44 21.86
C ILE A 252 -15.21 23.89 23.26
N PRO A 253 -16.47 23.86 23.70
CA PRO A 253 -16.84 23.07 24.85
C PRO A 253 -16.50 21.61 24.54
N PHE A 254 -15.64 20.98 25.36
CA PHE A 254 -15.18 19.59 25.21
C PHE A 254 -14.03 19.38 24.20
N ASP A 255 -13.44 18.18 24.27
CA ASP A 255 -12.31 17.71 23.50
C ASP A 255 -12.65 17.42 22.01
N LEU A 256 -13.57 18.20 21.43
CA LEU A 256 -14.13 17.95 20.10
C LEU A 256 -13.06 18.01 19.01
N ASP A 257 -12.05 18.90 19.14
CA ASP A 257 -10.90 18.90 18.23
C ASP A 257 -10.19 17.55 18.23
N ASN A 258 -9.99 16.91 19.40
CA ASN A 258 -9.41 15.58 19.48
C ASN A 258 -10.35 14.51 18.93
N VAL A 259 -11.66 14.56 19.23
CA VAL A 259 -12.64 13.63 18.66
C VAL A 259 -12.64 13.72 17.13
N LEU A 260 -12.54 14.92 16.57
CA LEU A 260 -12.47 15.14 15.12
C LEU A 260 -11.15 14.69 14.54
N VAL A 261 -10.04 14.94 15.24
CA VAL A 261 -8.72 14.49 14.82
C VAL A 261 -8.67 12.97 14.79
N ASP A 262 -9.15 12.33 15.86
CA ASP A 262 -9.15 10.88 15.98
C ASP A 262 -10.14 10.23 15.02
N TYR A 263 -11.33 10.82 14.84
CA TYR A 263 -12.29 10.37 13.84
C TYR A 263 -11.70 10.44 12.44
N ASN A 264 -11.07 11.55 12.08
CA ASN A 264 -10.50 11.73 10.75
C ASN A 264 -9.26 10.86 10.53
N LYS A 265 -8.42 10.62 11.54
CA LYS A 265 -7.31 9.66 11.49
C LYS A 265 -7.86 8.26 11.22
N TYR A 266 -8.87 7.86 11.98
CA TYR A 266 -9.56 6.60 11.82
C TYR A 266 -10.20 6.44 10.43
N ALA A 267 -10.93 7.47 9.98
CA ALA A 267 -11.55 7.54 8.66
C ALA A 267 -10.53 7.44 7.52
N ARG A 268 -9.35 8.06 7.69
CA ARG A 268 -8.23 7.96 6.75
C ARG A 268 -7.71 6.52 6.68
N ASP A 269 -7.43 5.92 7.83
CA ASP A 269 -6.70 4.65 7.92
C ASP A 269 -7.54 3.45 7.44
N LEU A 270 -8.86 3.46 7.62
CA LEU A 270 -9.69 2.30 7.26
C LEU A 270 -10.28 2.32 5.86
N TYR A 271 -10.66 3.48 5.32
CA TYR A 271 -11.45 3.51 4.09
C TYR A 271 -11.22 4.71 3.17
N ASN A 272 -10.23 5.58 3.44
CA ASN A 272 -10.21 6.91 2.80
C ASN A 272 -11.61 7.56 2.93
N PHE A 273 -12.23 7.60 4.11
CA PHE A 273 -13.64 8.02 4.32
C PHE A 273 -13.89 9.52 4.06
N PHE A 274 -12.84 10.33 3.92
CA PHE A 274 -12.92 11.78 3.65
C PHE A 274 -13.82 12.21 2.47
N PRO A 275 -14.04 11.41 1.40
CA PRO A 275 -15.02 11.67 0.37
C PRO A 275 -16.47 11.69 0.79
N LEU A 276 -16.74 11.20 1.99
CA LEU A 276 -18.08 10.90 2.45
C LEU A 276 -18.49 11.84 3.59
N LEU A 277 -17.89 13.02 3.68
CA LEU A 277 -18.41 14.09 4.53
C LEU A 277 -19.14 15.13 3.66
N PRO A 278 -20.29 15.68 4.12
CA PRO A 278 -21.03 16.70 3.39
C PRO A 278 -20.17 17.91 3.00
N LEU A 279 -20.24 18.41 1.76
CA LEU A 279 -19.36 19.51 1.30
C LEU A 279 -19.53 20.82 2.09
N ASN A 280 -20.71 21.05 2.67
CA ASN A 280 -21.01 22.26 3.45
C ASN A 280 -20.15 22.39 4.71
N ILE A 281 -19.68 21.29 5.33
CA ILE A 281 -18.82 21.41 6.51
C ILE A 281 -17.44 21.96 6.19
N PHE A 282 -16.97 21.70 4.97
CA PHE A 282 -15.71 22.23 4.47
C PHE A 282 -15.79 23.72 4.14
N THR A 283 -16.92 24.39 4.39
CA THR A 283 -17.01 25.87 4.39
C THR A 283 -16.45 26.48 5.66
N SER A 284 -16.37 25.72 6.76
CA SER A 284 -15.69 26.15 7.98
C SER A 284 -14.18 26.17 7.80
N ARG A 285 -13.55 27.32 8.06
CA ARG A 285 -12.09 27.46 7.97
C ARG A 285 -11.39 26.58 9.01
N ARG A 286 -11.91 26.57 10.25
CA ARG A 286 -11.45 25.69 11.34
C ARG A 286 -11.52 24.23 10.95
N PHE A 287 -12.68 23.77 10.45
CA PHE A 287 -12.83 22.39 10.01
C PHE A 287 -11.88 22.03 8.88
N MET A 288 -11.74 22.93 7.89
CA MET A 288 -10.82 22.72 6.79
C MET A 288 -9.38 22.58 7.30
N LYS A 289 -8.96 23.45 8.21
CA LYS A 289 -7.64 23.40 8.85
C LYS A 289 -7.40 22.05 9.53
N LEU A 290 -8.33 21.60 10.39
CA LEU A 290 -8.26 20.28 11.03
C LEU A 290 -8.22 19.14 9.99
N SER A 291 -9.05 19.24 8.95
CA SER A 291 -9.13 18.23 7.90
C SER A 291 -7.83 18.10 7.11
N VAL A 292 -7.14 19.21 6.82
CA VAL A 292 -5.85 19.19 6.10
C VAL A 292 -4.67 18.80 6.98
N GLN A 293 -4.75 18.98 8.30
CA GLN A 293 -3.75 18.46 9.26
C GLN A 293 -3.73 16.93 9.31
N ILE A 294 -4.77 16.27 8.80
CA ILE A 294 -4.93 14.82 8.89
C ILE A 294 -4.80 14.17 7.51
N ASN A 295 -5.30 14.86 6.49
CA ASN A 295 -5.13 14.50 5.11
C ASN A 295 -5.08 15.77 4.26
N GLY A 296 -3.90 16.10 3.74
CA GLY A 296 -3.72 17.31 2.95
C GLY A 296 -4.64 17.38 1.73
N ASN A 297 -5.09 16.24 1.18
CA ASN A 297 -6.03 16.22 0.05
C ASN A 297 -7.41 16.82 0.38
N SER A 298 -7.75 16.98 1.66
CA SER A 298 -9.00 17.62 2.11
C SER A 298 -9.17 19.04 1.56
N ILE A 299 -8.07 19.75 1.27
CA ILE A 299 -8.12 21.09 0.67
C ILE A 299 -8.81 21.10 -0.71
N LEU A 300 -8.84 19.95 -1.40
CA LEU A 300 -9.45 19.82 -2.72
C LEU A 300 -10.99 19.80 -2.65
N ARG A 301 -11.56 19.65 -1.45
CA ARG A 301 -13.02 19.62 -1.22
C ARG A 301 -13.68 20.97 -1.40
N ASN A 302 -12.96 22.05 -1.07
CA ASN A 302 -13.51 23.40 -1.16
C ASN A 302 -12.50 24.36 -1.78
N LYS A 303 -12.88 24.95 -2.91
CA LYS A 303 -12.05 25.92 -3.65
C LYS A 303 -11.77 27.20 -2.86
N LEU A 304 -12.62 27.53 -1.87
CA LEU A 304 -12.44 28.71 -1.00
C LEU A 304 -11.07 28.73 -0.34
N TYR A 305 -10.58 27.57 0.11
CA TYR A 305 -9.35 27.46 0.89
C TYR A 305 -8.12 27.06 0.06
N GLN A 306 -8.25 26.80 -1.24
CA GLN A 306 -7.11 26.45 -2.11
C GLN A 306 -6.15 27.61 -2.37
N ASN A 307 -6.49 28.82 -1.91
CA ASN A 307 -5.61 29.99 -1.94
C ASN A 307 -5.36 30.59 -0.54
N ASP A 308 -5.84 29.95 0.53
CA ASP A 308 -5.53 30.33 1.91
C ASP A 308 -4.12 29.83 2.23
N ASP A 309 -3.18 30.77 2.41
CA ASP A 309 -1.76 30.44 2.52
C ASP A 309 -1.42 29.58 3.75
N GLU A 310 -2.17 29.71 4.84
CA GLU A 310 -1.99 28.89 6.05
C GLU A 310 -2.47 27.46 5.79
N ILE A 311 -3.70 27.30 5.29
CA ILE A 311 -4.29 25.98 5.04
C ILE A 311 -3.52 25.24 3.94
N VAL A 312 -3.08 25.94 2.89
CA VAL A 312 -2.25 25.35 1.83
C VAL A 312 -0.91 24.85 2.38
N ARG A 313 -0.26 25.61 3.27
CA ARG A 313 1.00 25.19 3.90
C ARG A 313 0.81 23.89 4.67
N ILE A 314 -0.21 23.83 5.51
CA ILE A 314 -0.55 22.63 6.29
C ILE A 314 -0.86 21.45 5.35
N ALA A 315 -1.65 21.67 4.30
CA ALA A 315 -2.01 20.62 3.35
C ALA A 315 -0.79 20.05 2.60
N ILE A 316 0.19 20.89 2.25
CA ILE A 316 1.44 20.46 1.60
C ILE A 316 2.34 19.71 2.57
N GLU A 317 2.41 20.15 3.83
CA GLU A 317 3.18 19.48 4.88
C GLU A 317 2.62 18.09 5.18
N GLU A 318 1.30 17.93 5.21
CA GLU A 318 0.67 16.63 5.42
C GLU A 318 0.69 15.76 4.16
N THR A 319 0.48 16.34 2.97
CA THR A 319 0.42 15.58 1.72
C THR A 319 1.04 16.38 0.57
N GLY A 320 2.36 16.25 0.41
CA GLY A 320 3.12 16.98 -0.61
C GLY A 320 2.56 16.89 -2.04
N SER A 321 1.92 15.79 -2.41
CA SER A 321 1.31 15.59 -3.73
C SER A 321 0.20 16.60 -4.08
N VAL A 322 -0.42 17.22 -3.06
CA VAL A 322 -1.48 18.24 -3.20
C VAL A 322 -1.01 19.45 -3.99
N ILE A 323 0.28 19.80 -3.91
CA ILE A 323 0.84 20.97 -4.60
C ILE A 323 0.57 20.97 -6.11
N LYS A 324 0.38 19.78 -6.72
CA LYS A 324 0.00 19.61 -8.13
C LYS A 324 -1.39 20.13 -8.45
N LYS A 325 -2.30 20.12 -7.50
CA LYS A 325 -3.71 20.52 -7.70
C LYS A 325 -3.96 21.99 -7.34
N LEU A 326 -3.00 22.63 -6.69
CA LEU A 326 -3.10 24.02 -6.26
C LEU A 326 -2.70 25.01 -7.36
N SER A 327 -2.90 26.31 -7.08
CA SER A 327 -2.56 27.38 -7.99
C SER A 327 -1.05 27.47 -8.23
N LYS A 328 -0.66 28.06 -9.38
CA LYS A 328 0.75 28.08 -9.82
C LYS A 328 1.68 28.83 -8.85
N LYS A 329 1.16 29.70 -7.98
CA LYS A 329 2.00 30.45 -7.02
C LYS A 329 2.70 29.50 -6.04
N TYR A 330 2.05 28.41 -5.65
CA TYR A 330 2.57 27.50 -4.61
C TYR A 330 3.70 26.60 -5.10
N PHE A 331 3.60 26.00 -6.29
CA PHE A 331 4.72 25.21 -6.81
C PHE A 331 5.93 26.05 -7.25
N LYS A 332 5.75 27.36 -7.41
CA LYS A 332 6.84 28.30 -7.69
C LYS A 332 7.57 28.76 -6.42
N ASP A 333 6.95 28.59 -5.25
CA ASP A 333 7.59 28.80 -3.96
C ASP A 333 8.53 27.61 -3.70
N GLU A 334 9.83 27.89 -3.73
CA GLU A 334 10.88 26.88 -3.53
C GLU A 334 10.75 26.17 -2.18
N SER A 335 10.43 26.91 -1.11
CA SER A 335 10.33 26.37 0.24
C SER A 335 9.19 25.37 0.35
N LEU A 336 8.03 25.71 -0.20
CA LEU A 336 6.88 24.80 -0.25
C LEU A 336 7.14 23.59 -1.13
N MET A 337 7.81 23.79 -2.25
CA MET A 337 8.16 22.69 -3.16
C MET A 337 9.13 21.70 -2.49
N LEU A 338 10.14 22.18 -1.77
CA LEU A 338 11.06 21.31 -1.01
C LEU A 338 10.32 20.58 0.12
N LYS A 339 9.40 21.24 0.83
CA LYS A 339 8.53 20.58 1.82
C LYS A 339 7.70 19.47 1.16
N ALA A 340 7.02 19.75 0.04
CA ALA A 340 6.23 18.77 -0.70
C ALA A 340 7.04 17.52 -1.07
N LEU A 341 8.30 17.69 -1.50
CA LEU A 341 9.16 16.58 -1.93
C LEU A 341 9.65 15.69 -0.76
N ARG A 342 9.64 16.20 0.48
CA ARG A 342 9.98 15.42 1.68
C ARG A 342 8.86 14.44 2.05
N TYR A 343 7.61 14.85 1.89
CA TYR A 343 6.42 14.09 2.34
C TYR A 343 5.70 13.33 1.22
N THR A 344 6.26 13.30 0.02
CA THR A 344 5.63 12.61 -1.11
C THR A 344 6.70 11.92 -1.91
N TRP A 345 6.45 10.65 -2.24
CA TRP A 345 7.28 9.92 -3.18
C TRP A 345 7.19 10.58 -4.56
N PHE A 346 8.03 10.19 -5.52
CA PHE A 346 8.40 10.90 -6.76
C PHE A 346 7.29 11.58 -7.62
N HIS A 347 6.03 11.38 -7.28
CA HIS A 347 4.81 11.88 -7.88
C HIS A 347 4.66 13.40 -8.02
N VAL A 348 5.40 14.25 -7.30
CA VAL A 348 5.26 15.71 -7.45
C VAL A 348 5.67 16.14 -8.87
N PHE A 349 6.75 15.55 -9.40
CA PHE A 349 7.24 15.86 -10.74
C PHE A 349 6.46 15.20 -11.87
N ASP A 350 5.49 14.33 -11.58
CA ASP A 350 4.58 13.80 -12.60
C ASP A 350 3.79 14.93 -13.27
N ASP A 351 3.52 16.02 -12.55
CA ASP A 351 2.93 17.22 -13.14
C ASP A 351 3.91 17.95 -14.06
N ARG A 352 3.58 18.00 -15.35
CA ARG A 352 4.40 18.63 -16.39
C ARG A 352 4.67 20.11 -16.11
N ARG A 353 3.78 20.84 -15.44
CA ARG A 353 3.94 22.28 -15.13
C ARG A 353 5.06 22.47 -14.11
N ILE A 354 5.04 21.67 -13.04
CA ILE A 354 6.06 21.68 -11.99
C ILE A 354 7.41 21.24 -12.57
N ARG A 355 7.42 20.12 -13.29
CA ARG A 355 8.63 19.59 -13.92
C ARG A 355 9.25 20.61 -14.87
N ASN A 356 8.46 21.23 -15.75
CA ASN A 356 8.99 22.21 -16.69
C ASN A 356 9.55 23.47 -16.02
N TYR A 357 8.97 23.88 -14.88
CA TYR A 357 9.44 25.03 -14.14
C TYR A 357 10.81 24.77 -13.49
N TRP A 358 10.96 23.61 -12.82
CA TRP A 358 12.15 23.32 -12.02
C TRP A 358 13.26 22.54 -12.73
N LYS A 359 12.98 21.82 -13.84
CA LYS A 359 13.95 20.90 -14.50
C LYS A 359 15.28 21.52 -14.94
N ASN A 360 15.37 22.85 -15.03
CA ASN A 360 16.56 23.58 -15.48
C ASN A 360 17.21 24.42 -14.36
N ASN A 361 16.71 24.35 -13.12
CA ASN A 361 17.29 25.05 -11.99
C ASN A 361 18.29 24.15 -11.25
N LEU A 362 19.58 24.41 -11.41
CA LEU A 362 20.66 23.59 -10.84
C LEU A 362 20.74 23.70 -9.31
N ASP A 363 20.57 24.90 -8.75
CA ASP A 363 20.59 25.11 -7.30
C ASP A 363 19.46 24.35 -6.61
N PHE A 364 18.24 24.47 -7.15
CA PHE A 364 17.11 23.67 -6.69
C PHE A 364 17.36 22.17 -6.86
N ALA A 365 18.01 21.76 -7.95
CA ALA A 365 18.31 20.35 -8.17
C ALA A 365 19.20 19.76 -7.07
N TYR A 366 20.22 20.47 -6.61
CA TYR A 366 21.05 20.03 -5.47
C TYR A 366 20.23 19.88 -4.20
N LYS A 367 19.41 20.89 -3.86
CA LYS A 367 18.52 20.84 -2.67
C LYS A 367 17.51 19.69 -2.73
N VAL A 368 17.09 19.29 -3.93
CA VAL A 368 16.19 18.15 -4.12
C VAL A 368 16.93 16.81 -3.95
N LEU A 369 18.20 16.73 -4.39
CA LEU A 369 19.03 15.55 -4.14
C LEU A 369 19.38 15.39 -2.66
N ASP A 370 19.46 16.48 -1.89
CA ASP A 370 19.54 16.43 -0.42
C ASP A 370 18.31 15.76 0.24
N ILE A 371 17.16 15.73 -0.45
CA ILE A 371 15.95 15.07 0.03
C ILE A 371 15.92 13.62 -0.44
N ASN A 372 16.09 13.39 -1.74
CA ASN A 372 16.14 12.05 -2.32
C ASN A 372 16.85 12.08 -3.68
N SER A 373 17.91 11.28 -3.82
CA SER A 373 18.73 11.20 -5.02
C SER A 373 17.96 10.73 -6.27
N ASN A 374 16.88 9.96 -6.10
CA ASN A 374 16.06 9.44 -7.21
C ASN A 374 15.32 10.56 -7.96
N TYR A 375 15.24 11.77 -7.41
CA TYR A 375 14.72 12.92 -8.11
C TYR A 375 15.60 13.39 -9.27
N TYR A 376 16.84 12.92 -9.36
CA TYR A 376 17.78 13.19 -10.45
C TYR A 376 17.12 13.08 -11.84
N LYS A 377 16.33 12.03 -12.09
CA LYS A 377 15.68 11.74 -13.39
C LYS A 377 14.71 12.80 -13.88
N TYR A 378 14.19 13.66 -12.99
CA TYR A 378 13.22 14.70 -13.35
C TYR A 378 13.86 15.97 -13.87
N PHE A 379 15.18 16.13 -13.74
CA PHE A 379 15.91 17.27 -14.26
C PHE A 379 16.24 17.12 -15.75
N SER A 380 16.50 18.24 -16.39
CA SER A 380 16.84 18.29 -17.81
C SER A 380 18.14 17.53 -18.09
N PHE A 381 18.29 17.07 -19.32
CA PHE A 381 19.53 16.46 -19.79
C PHE A 381 20.76 17.35 -19.56
N LYS A 382 20.60 18.68 -19.65
CA LYS A 382 21.66 19.65 -19.36
C LYS A 382 22.17 19.54 -17.92
N ILE A 383 21.26 19.49 -16.94
CA ILE A 383 21.62 19.33 -15.52
C ILE A 383 22.14 17.93 -15.25
N ARG A 384 21.44 16.91 -15.76
CA ARG A 384 21.84 15.51 -15.59
C ARG A 384 23.21 15.21 -16.20
N ASN A 385 23.67 15.94 -17.21
CA ASN A 385 25.03 15.78 -17.75
C ASN A 385 26.09 16.64 -17.06
N ASN A 386 25.74 17.44 -16.06
CA ASN A 386 26.71 18.20 -15.29
C ASN A 386 27.51 17.26 -14.40
N GLU A 387 28.84 17.23 -14.59
CA GLU A 387 29.75 16.32 -13.89
C GLU A 387 29.65 16.42 -12.36
N GLU A 388 29.64 17.63 -11.81
CA GLU A 388 29.56 17.86 -10.36
C GLU A 388 28.20 17.44 -9.81
N PHE A 389 27.13 17.65 -10.57
CA PHE A 389 25.78 17.21 -10.20
C PHE A 389 25.67 15.68 -10.19
N ILE A 390 26.27 15.00 -11.19
CA ILE A 390 26.32 13.53 -11.23
C ILE A 390 27.10 12.99 -10.03
N LYS A 391 28.31 13.51 -9.76
CA LYS A 391 29.10 13.09 -8.60
C LYS A 391 28.30 13.29 -7.32
N TYR A 392 27.68 14.45 -7.15
CA TYR A 392 26.85 14.73 -6.01
C TYR A 392 25.71 13.72 -5.86
N ALA A 393 24.96 13.45 -6.93
CA ALA A 393 23.88 12.47 -6.92
C ALA A 393 24.36 11.05 -6.57
N LEU A 394 25.54 10.65 -7.06
CA LEU A 394 26.15 9.36 -6.77
C LEU A 394 26.54 9.24 -5.30
N PHE A 395 27.24 10.25 -4.76
CA PHE A 395 27.84 10.16 -3.41
C PHE A 395 26.92 10.59 -2.27
N LYS A 396 25.80 11.25 -2.56
CA LYS A 396 24.83 11.69 -1.54
C LYS A 396 23.93 10.56 -1.01
N ASN A 397 24.09 9.34 -1.52
CA ASN A 397 22.98 8.42 -1.65
C ASN A 397 22.72 7.54 -0.40
N ASP A 398 21.67 7.89 0.36
CA ASP A 398 20.98 6.99 1.31
C ASP A 398 19.89 6.12 0.62
N SER A 399 19.75 6.19 -0.70
CA SER A 399 18.62 5.63 -1.46
C SER A 399 19.04 4.57 -2.49
N TYR A 400 18.30 3.47 -2.55
CA TYR A 400 18.58 2.30 -3.39
C TYR A 400 18.49 2.52 -4.93
N TYR A 401 18.02 3.67 -5.45
CA TYR A 401 17.58 3.78 -6.87
C TYR A 401 18.01 5.04 -7.63
N VAL A 402 19.26 5.49 -7.50
CA VAL A 402 19.76 6.43 -8.52
C VAL A 402 19.70 5.70 -9.86
N CYS A 403 18.85 6.16 -10.77
CA CYS A 403 18.63 5.50 -12.06
C CYS A 403 19.90 5.63 -12.91
N PHE A 404 20.81 4.67 -12.76
CA PHE A 404 22.14 4.66 -13.37
C PHE A 404 22.07 4.70 -14.89
N GLU A 405 20.95 4.30 -15.49
CA GLU A 405 20.69 4.44 -16.92
C GLU A 405 20.76 5.90 -17.39
N ASP A 406 20.27 6.86 -16.60
CA ASP A 406 20.35 8.28 -16.91
C ASP A 406 21.74 8.86 -16.69
N ILE A 407 22.42 8.41 -15.63
CA ILE A 407 23.83 8.72 -15.37
C ILE A 407 24.70 8.18 -16.51
N TYR A 408 24.37 7.01 -17.05
CA TYR A 408 25.11 6.40 -18.14
C TYR A 408 24.77 6.98 -19.51
N ASN A 409 23.54 7.43 -19.77
CA ASN A 409 23.24 8.17 -21.00
C ASN A 409 24.04 9.50 -21.06
N ALA A 410 24.46 10.04 -19.91
CA ALA A 410 25.44 11.13 -19.82
C ALA A 410 26.89 10.69 -20.11
N PHE A 411 27.16 9.39 -20.20
CA PHE A 411 28.47 8.77 -20.30
C PHE A 411 28.69 8.11 -21.68
N SER A 412 29.46 8.75 -22.55
CA SER A 412 29.95 8.09 -23.77
C SER A 412 31.00 7.02 -23.42
N ARG A 413 31.11 5.97 -24.25
CA ARG A 413 32.00 4.79 -24.08
C ARG A 413 33.48 5.09 -23.79
N LYS A 414 33.94 6.34 -23.91
CA LYS A 414 35.36 6.71 -23.88
C LYS A 414 35.85 7.27 -22.54
N ASN A 415 34.99 7.49 -21.55
CA ASN A 415 35.40 8.19 -20.34
C ASN A 415 35.66 7.24 -19.15
N LYS A 416 36.90 6.73 -19.07
CA LYS A 416 37.39 5.88 -17.97
C LYS A 416 37.19 6.50 -16.58
N THR A 417 37.27 7.84 -16.47
CA THR A 417 37.07 8.56 -15.21
C THR A 417 35.68 8.35 -14.62
N LYS A 418 34.66 8.17 -15.47
CA LYS A 418 33.27 8.00 -15.05
C LYS A 418 32.97 6.59 -14.54
N ILE A 419 33.59 5.56 -15.11
CA ILE A 419 33.54 4.19 -14.58
C ILE A 419 34.15 4.16 -13.18
N LYS A 420 35.27 4.87 -12.99
CA LYS A 420 35.89 5.01 -11.67
C LYS A 420 34.91 5.60 -10.64
N TRP A 421 34.08 6.59 -10.98
CA TRP A 421 33.08 7.11 -10.04
C TRP A 421 32.01 6.10 -9.68
N VAL A 422 31.56 5.27 -10.62
CA VAL A 422 30.59 4.19 -10.33
C VAL A 422 31.22 3.18 -9.37
N ILE A 423 32.45 2.75 -9.64
CA ILE A 423 33.20 1.85 -8.75
C ILE A 423 33.41 2.50 -7.37
N ASP A 424 33.80 3.77 -7.32
CA ASP A 424 34.01 4.50 -6.08
C ASP A 424 32.69 4.68 -5.31
N ALA A 425 31.56 4.88 -5.99
CA ALA A 425 30.23 4.89 -5.36
C ALA A 425 29.90 3.51 -4.75
N MET A 426 30.11 2.42 -5.50
CA MET A 426 29.91 1.06 -5.00
C MET A 426 30.80 0.72 -3.80
N LYS A 427 32.03 1.25 -3.75
CA LYS A 427 32.95 1.07 -2.60
C LYS A 427 32.46 1.75 -1.33
N ASN A 428 31.73 2.85 -1.46
CA ASN A 428 31.17 3.60 -0.33
C ASN A 428 29.81 3.04 0.13
N SER A 429 29.61 1.73 -0.01
CA SER A 429 28.39 1.00 0.42
C SER A 429 27.09 1.48 -0.21
N ILE A 430 27.14 2.16 -1.37
CA ILE A 430 25.94 2.49 -2.12
C ILE A 430 25.50 1.22 -2.84
N SER A 431 24.33 0.68 -2.44
CA SER A 431 23.69 -0.40 -3.17
C SER A 431 23.36 0.10 -4.58
N VAL A 432 24.21 -0.26 -5.53
CA VAL A 432 23.95 -0.07 -6.95
C VAL A 432 23.15 -1.27 -7.40
N ASP A 433 21.87 -1.08 -7.67
CA ASP A 433 21.05 -2.09 -8.33
C ASP A 433 21.56 -2.29 -9.77
N GLU A 434 22.10 -3.48 -10.04
CA GLU A 434 22.64 -3.84 -11.35
C GLU A 434 21.59 -3.80 -12.46
N GLN A 435 20.31 -3.97 -12.12
CA GLN A 435 19.22 -3.86 -13.10
C GLN A 435 19.05 -2.42 -13.59
N CYS A 436 19.47 -1.45 -12.78
CA CYS A 436 19.51 -0.05 -13.17
C CYS A 436 20.76 0.32 -14.00
N LEU A 437 21.76 -0.57 -14.11
CA LEU A 437 22.94 -0.34 -14.92
C LEU A 437 22.63 -0.57 -16.40
N SER A 438 23.10 0.34 -17.26
CA SER A 438 22.96 0.13 -18.70
C SER A 438 23.67 -1.15 -19.16
N LYS A 439 23.16 -1.78 -20.23
CA LYS A 439 23.80 -2.94 -20.88
C LYS A 439 25.29 -2.73 -21.21
N LYS A 440 25.72 -1.48 -21.41
CA LYS A 440 27.12 -1.16 -21.70
C LYS A 440 28.00 -1.08 -20.45
N LEU A 441 27.47 -0.71 -19.27
CA LEU A 441 28.20 -0.83 -17.99
C LEU A 441 28.30 -2.29 -17.57
N LEU A 442 27.21 -3.03 -17.75
CA LEU A 442 27.16 -4.48 -17.57
C LEU A 442 28.07 -5.24 -18.56
N ASP A 443 28.68 -4.55 -19.53
CA ASP A 443 29.69 -5.08 -20.45
C ASP A 443 31.05 -4.41 -20.26
N ASN A 444 31.31 -3.74 -19.13
CA ASN A 444 32.59 -3.11 -18.82
C ASN A 444 33.48 -4.04 -17.99
N ASP A 445 34.73 -4.23 -18.43
CA ASP A 445 35.67 -5.15 -17.78
C ASP A 445 36.10 -4.67 -16.38
N ASP A 446 36.39 -3.36 -16.20
CA ASP A 446 36.84 -2.81 -14.91
C ASP A 446 35.74 -2.94 -13.82
N LEU A 447 34.49 -2.67 -14.19
CA LEU A 447 33.35 -2.81 -13.29
C LEU A 447 33.08 -4.29 -12.96
N ALA A 448 33.20 -5.18 -13.93
CA ALA A 448 33.03 -6.61 -13.73
C ALA A 448 34.09 -7.19 -12.78
N GLU A 449 35.35 -6.78 -12.93
CA GLU A 449 36.43 -7.17 -12.05
C GLU A 449 36.18 -6.69 -10.61
N TYR A 450 35.68 -5.47 -10.43
CA TYR A 450 35.27 -4.98 -9.12
C TYR A 450 34.16 -5.83 -8.51
N CYS A 451 33.07 -6.11 -9.24
CA CYS A 451 31.97 -6.94 -8.76
C CYS A 451 32.44 -8.35 -8.40
N TYR A 452 33.20 -9.01 -9.29
CA TYR A 452 33.76 -10.33 -9.04
C TYR A 452 34.53 -10.43 -7.72
N ASN A 453 35.21 -9.36 -7.31
CA ASN A 453 36.03 -9.36 -6.10
C ASN A 453 35.27 -8.99 -4.83
N ASN A 454 34.18 -8.24 -4.92
CA ASN A 454 33.48 -7.71 -3.75
C ASN A 454 32.09 -8.33 -3.54
N ASP A 455 31.37 -8.61 -4.63
CA ASP A 455 30.06 -9.27 -4.62
C ASP A 455 29.85 -9.96 -6.00
N PRO A 456 30.32 -11.22 -6.13
CA PRO A 456 30.28 -11.95 -7.39
C PRO A 456 28.86 -12.16 -7.92
N TYR A 457 27.83 -12.16 -7.07
CA TYR A 457 26.43 -12.36 -7.48
C TYR A 457 25.99 -11.31 -8.49
N LYS A 458 26.48 -10.07 -8.36
CA LYS A 458 26.20 -8.97 -9.29
C LYS A 458 26.52 -9.31 -10.74
N LEU A 459 27.48 -10.22 -10.99
CA LEU A 459 27.83 -10.66 -12.34
C LEU A 459 26.68 -11.40 -13.05
N TYR A 460 25.65 -11.90 -12.35
CA TYR A 460 24.47 -12.48 -12.99
C TYR A 460 23.80 -11.50 -13.95
N HIS A 461 23.85 -10.20 -13.66
CA HIS A 461 23.26 -9.16 -14.50
C HIS A 461 24.18 -8.72 -15.65
N PHE A 462 25.46 -9.12 -15.66
CA PHE A 462 26.43 -8.68 -16.67
C PHE A 462 26.22 -9.38 -18.02
N SER A 463 26.83 -8.86 -19.08
CA SER A 463 26.74 -9.44 -20.42
C SER A 463 27.25 -10.88 -20.44
N LYS A 464 26.77 -11.70 -21.39
CA LYS A 464 27.29 -13.07 -21.59
C LYS A 464 28.81 -13.08 -21.79
N ARG A 465 29.35 -12.06 -22.49
CA ARG A 465 30.79 -11.89 -22.73
C ARG A 465 31.56 -11.73 -21.41
N ILE A 466 31.05 -10.90 -20.49
CA ILE A 466 31.65 -10.72 -19.18
C ILE A 466 31.54 -11.99 -18.35
N ARG A 467 30.35 -12.60 -18.24
CA ARG A 467 30.17 -13.83 -17.42
C ARG A 467 31.08 -14.97 -17.87
N ALA A 468 31.31 -15.11 -19.17
CA ALA A 468 32.24 -16.11 -19.72
C ALA A 468 33.70 -15.93 -19.27
N LYS A 469 34.11 -14.72 -18.85
CA LYS A 469 35.46 -14.45 -18.32
C LYS A 469 35.62 -14.89 -16.85
N TYR A 470 34.52 -15.11 -16.14
CA TYR A 470 34.50 -15.43 -14.71
C TYR A 470 33.68 -16.72 -14.48
N PRO A 471 34.04 -17.88 -15.06
CA PRO A 471 33.20 -19.09 -15.05
C PRO A 471 32.90 -19.65 -13.65
N ASP A 472 33.65 -19.24 -12.63
CA ASP A 472 33.55 -19.68 -11.25
C ASP A 472 32.79 -18.70 -10.34
N PHE A 473 32.25 -17.60 -10.87
CA PHE A 473 31.63 -16.54 -10.05
C PHE A 473 30.48 -17.07 -9.18
N GLU A 474 29.72 -18.06 -9.66
CA GLU A 474 28.63 -18.69 -8.90
C GLU A 474 29.16 -19.49 -7.70
N ALA A 475 30.25 -20.24 -7.89
CA ALA A 475 30.90 -20.99 -6.82
C ALA A 475 31.52 -20.04 -5.78
N LYS A 476 32.12 -18.94 -6.26
CA LYS A 476 32.68 -17.89 -5.40
C LYS A 476 31.60 -17.23 -4.54
N TYR A 477 30.44 -16.92 -5.12
CA TYR A 477 29.31 -16.37 -4.37
C TYR A 477 28.79 -17.33 -3.30
N ARG A 478 28.63 -18.63 -3.60
CA ARG A 478 28.17 -19.63 -2.62
C ARG A 478 29.09 -19.81 -1.41
N ASN A 479 30.34 -19.36 -1.51
CA ASN A 479 31.36 -19.50 -0.47
C ASN A 479 31.57 -18.21 0.36
N GLN A 480 30.91 -17.10 -0.01
CA GLN A 480 30.84 -15.87 0.78
C GLN A 480 29.59 -15.89 1.67
#